data_AF-A0AAV9QHS4-F1
#
_entry.id   AF-A0AAV9QHS4-F1
#
_cell.length_a   1.000
_cell.length_b   1.000
_cell.length_c   1.000
_cell.angle_alpha   90.00
_cell.angle_beta   90.00
_cell.angle_gamma   90.00
#
_symmetry.space_group_name_H-M   'P 1'
#
loop_
_entity.id
_entity.type
_entity.pdbx_description
1 polymer ?
#
loop_
_entity_poly.entity_id
_entity_poly.type
_entity_poly.pdbx_seq_one_letter_code
_entity_poly.pdbx_strand_id
1 'polypeptide(L)'
;MDPPPMDDGQVEAQSLPLSSHPPPSHLAAESAEQNEPERPQNKKSAVTRRPQYSVVQRVHVLALHALGHKSQQISSYLKIPYSQVRRIVVKAEQKGYRPQEDPRIRDHYVQDDYIRGRPGPGRRPKKNSKDWDAVCDPDPEPSERHRRGYNLTCLSHPSSSSAEAV
;
A
#
# COMPACT_ATOMS: atom_id res chain seq x y z
N MET A 1 30.62 -55.72 -13.74
CA MET A 1 30.75 -54.50 -12.91
C MET A 1 29.43 -54.34 -12.20
N ASP A 2 29.37 -54.86 -10.99
CA ASP A 2 28.17 -54.86 -10.16
C ASP A 2 28.07 -53.52 -9.40
N PRO A 3 26.88 -52.89 -9.35
CA PRO A 3 26.70 -51.67 -8.58
C PRO A 3 26.77 -51.96 -7.06
N PRO A 4 27.31 -51.02 -6.26
CA PRO A 4 27.39 -51.20 -4.81
C PRO A 4 25.99 -51.18 -4.16
N PRO A 5 25.80 -51.91 -3.05
CA PRO A 5 24.58 -51.87 -2.29
C PRO A 5 24.43 -50.49 -1.62
N MET A 6 23.28 -49.85 -1.84
CA MET A 6 22.92 -48.60 -1.18
C MET A 6 22.41 -48.94 0.23
N ASP A 7 23.08 -48.37 1.22
CA ASP A 7 22.81 -48.50 2.64
C ASP A 7 21.45 -47.85 2.98
N ASP A 8 20.49 -48.65 3.45
CA ASP A 8 19.19 -48.19 3.96
C ASP A 8 19.40 -47.43 5.28
N GLY A 9 19.70 -46.14 5.16
CA GLY A 9 19.81 -45.22 6.28
C GLY A 9 18.52 -45.18 7.11
N GLN A 10 18.57 -45.85 8.27
CA GLN A 10 17.62 -45.69 9.36
C GLN A 10 17.54 -44.22 9.75
N VAL A 11 16.44 -43.56 9.39
CA VAL A 11 16.06 -42.28 10.01
C VAL A 11 15.37 -42.59 11.33
N GLU A 12 16.17 -42.51 12.38
CA GLU A 12 15.78 -42.58 13.78
C GLU A 12 14.68 -41.53 14.08
N ALA A 13 13.46 -42.02 14.32
CA ALA A 13 12.33 -41.20 14.74
C ALA A 13 12.58 -40.65 16.16
N GLN A 14 13.19 -39.47 16.24
CA GLN A 14 13.30 -38.74 17.50
C GLN A 14 11.90 -38.32 17.97
N SER A 15 11.43 -39.08 18.95
CA SER A 15 10.19 -38.85 19.67
C SER A 15 10.34 -37.56 20.48
N LEU A 16 9.58 -36.53 20.14
CA LEU A 16 9.50 -35.31 20.94
C LEU A 16 8.78 -35.63 22.26
N PRO A 17 9.35 -35.30 23.43
CA PRO A 17 8.65 -35.45 24.69
C PRO A 17 7.49 -34.44 24.74
N LEU A 18 6.27 -34.95 24.89
CA LEU A 18 5.11 -34.15 25.30
C LEU A 18 5.39 -33.60 26.71
N SER A 19 5.88 -32.36 26.78
CA SER A 19 5.88 -31.59 28.03
C SER A 19 4.44 -31.30 28.40
N SER A 20 3.93 -32.10 29.33
CA SER A 20 2.73 -31.84 30.12
C SER A 20 2.93 -30.57 30.92
N HIS A 21 2.58 -29.42 30.34
CA HIS A 21 2.41 -28.20 31.12
C HIS A 21 1.01 -28.19 31.74
N PRO A 22 0.88 -28.09 33.08
CA PRO A 22 -0.40 -27.91 33.72
C PRO A 22 -0.97 -26.52 33.41
N PRO A 23 -2.30 -26.38 33.28
CA PRO A 23 -2.92 -25.06 33.19
C PRO A 23 -2.75 -24.31 34.51
N PRO A 24 -2.26 -23.06 34.52
CA PRO A 24 -2.23 -22.25 35.72
C PRO A 24 -3.64 -21.80 36.09
N SER A 25 -4.28 -22.58 36.97
CA SER A 25 -5.49 -22.21 37.69
C SER A 25 -5.14 -21.40 38.94
N HIS A 26 -4.88 -20.11 38.78
CA HIS A 26 -4.92 -19.16 39.90
C HIS A 26 -5.76 -17.94 39.50
N LEU A 27 -6.99 -17.98 39.99
CA LEU A 27 -7.86 -16.82 40.15
C LEU A 27 -7.30 -15.90 41.25
N ALA A 28 -7.56 -14.61 41.07
CA ALA A 28 -7.84 -13.57 42.07
C ALA A 28 -6.80 -12.45 42.31
N ALA A 29 -7.30 -11.23 42.06
CA ALA A 29 -6.99 -9.94 42.69
C ALA A 29 -5.59 -9.35 42.41
N GLU A 30 -5.37 -8.05 42.23
CA GLU A 30 -6.17 -6.83 42.26
C GLU A 30 -5.25 -5.71 41.71
N SER A 31 -5.84 -4.69 41.07
CA SER A 31 -5.40 -3.29 41.15
C SER A 31 -3.96 -2.90 40.75
N ALA A 32 -3.79 -2.52 39.48
CA ALA A 32 -2.90 -1.42 39.12
C ALA A 32 -3.47 -0.67 37.90
N GLU A 33 -4.37 0.24 38.23
CA GLU A 33 -4.88 1.33 37.41
C GLU A 33 -3.72 2.23 36.96
N GLN A 34 -3.12 1.92 35.80
CA GLN A 34 -2.33 2.90 35.07
C GLN A 34 -3.21 3.47 33.95
N ASN A 35 -3.87 4.55 34.35
CA ASN A 35 -4.53 5.57 33.56
C ASN A 35 -3.61 6.01 32.40
N GLU A 36 -3.66 5.31 31.26
CA GLU A 36 -3.15 5.84 30.01
C GLU A 36 -4.09 7.00 29.64
N PRO A 37 -3.60 8.25 29.51
CA PRO A 37 -4.47 9.34 29.11
C PRO A 37 -4.97 9.01 27.70
N GLU A 38 -6.25 8.63 27.60
CA GLU A 38 -6.98 8.51 26.35
C GLU A 38 -6.78 9.83 25.60
N ARG A 39 -5.83 9.81 24.67
CA ARG A 39 -5.54 10.93 23.80
C ARG A 39 -6.86 11.25 23.10
N PRO A 40 -7.41 12.47 23.26
CA PRO A 40 -8.74 12.77 22.76
C PRO A 40 -8.77 12.50 21.26
N GLN A 41 -9.47 11.43 20.88
CA GLN A 41 -9.70 11.10 19.49
C GLN A 41 -10.47 12.27 18.91
N ASN A 42 -9.74 13.12 18.20
CA ASN A 42 -10.25 14.36 17.64
C ASN A 42 -11.29 14.01 16.57
N LYS A 43 -12.56 13.91 17.00
CA LYS A 43 -13.75 13.71 16.17
C LYS A 43 -14.00 14.98 15.34
N LYS A 44 -13.10 15.30 14.43
CA LYS A 44 -13.29 16.42 13.49
C LYS A 44 -13.05 15.95 12.08
N SER A 45 -14.05 16.26 11.23
CA SER A 45 -14.14 16.06 9.78
C SER A 45 -14.49 14.66 9.29
N ALA A 46 -15.80 14.39 9.29
CA ALA A 46 -16.48 13.50 8.35
C ALA A 46 -16.51 14.14 6.95
N VAL A 47 -15.34 14.48 6.40
CA VAL A 47 -15.19 14.86 4.99
C VAL A 47 -15.05 13.55 4.24
N THR A 48 -16.15 13.08 3.65
CA THR A 48 -16.26 12.05 2.61
C THR A 48 -15.06 11.10 2.57
N ARG A 49 -14.81 10.39 3.68
CA ARG A 49 -13.64 9.53 3.80
C ARG A 49 -13.90 8.34 2.90
N ARG A 50 -13.24 8.29 1.75
CA ARG A 50 -13.12 7.04 0.99
C ARG A 50 -12.77 5.93 1.98
N PRO A 51 -13.39 4.73 1.91
CA PRO A 51 -13.07 3.66 2.83
C PRO A 51 -11.56 3.44 2.83
N GLN A 52 -10.94 3.80 3.95
CA GLN A 52 -9.51 3.61 4.14
C GLN A 52 -9.34 2.18 4.64
N TYR A 53 -8.63 1.36 3.88
CA TYR A 53 -8.27 0.02 4.31
C TYR A 53 -7.32 0.11 5.52
N SER A 54 -7.46 -0.83 6.44
CA SER A 54 -6.59 -0.86 7.63
C SER A 54 -5.13 -1.06 7.21
N VAL A 55 -4.19 -0.69 8.09
CA VAL A 55 -2.75 -0.93 7.88
C VAL A 55 -2.52 -2.42 7.60
N VAL A 56 -3.13 -3.30 8.38
CA VAL A 56 -3.03 -4.77 8.23
C VAL A 56 -3.50 -5.25 6.85
N GLN A 57 -4.61 -4.71 6.32
CA GLN A 57 -5.10 -5.07 4.99
C GLN A 57 -4.13 -4.64 3.88
N ARG A 58 -3.53 -3.45 4.02
CA ARG A 58 -2.54 -2.95 3.06
C ARG A 58 -1.24 -3.76 3.11
N VAL A 59 -0.79 -4.17 4.30
CA VAL A 59 0.34 -5.11 4.45
C VAL A 59 0.04 -6.42 3.71
N HIS A 60 -1.13 -7.02 3.91
CA HIS A 60 -1.50 -8.26 3.21
C HIS A 60 -1.50 -8.09 1.69
N VAL A 61 -2.01 -6.96 1.18
CA VAL A 61 -1.95 -6.66 -0.26
C VAL A 61 -0.50 -6.64 -0.76
N LEU A 62 0.40 -5.93 -0.06
CA LEU A 62 1.81 -5.82 -0.46
C LEU A 62 2.56 -7.15 -0.31
N ALA A 63 2.22 -7.97 0.68
CA ALA A 63 2.81 -9.29 0.88
C ALA A 63 2.44 -10.23 -0.27
N LEU A 64 1.15 -10.32 -0.63
CA LEU A 64 0.72 -11.12 -1.77
C LEU A 64 1.29 -10.61 -3.09
N HIS A 65 1.45 -9.29 -3.24
CA HIS A 65 2.11 -8.72 -4.41
C HIS A 65 3.60 -9.10 -4.49
N ALA A 66 4.31 -9.12 -3.35
CA ALA A 66 5.71 -9.55 -3.30
C ALA A 66 5.88 -11.03 -3.67
N LEU A 67 4.88 -11.87 -3.35
CA LEU A 67 4.83 -13.27 -3.76
C LEU A 67 4.49 -13.46 -5.25
N GLY A 68 4.28 -12.37 -6.01
CA GLY A 68 4.02 -12.43 -7.45
C GLY A 68 2.54 -12.59 -7.84
N HIS A 69 1.61 -12.48 -6.88
CA HIS A 69 0.18 -12.53 -7.21
C HIS A 69 -0.27 -11.28 -7.98
N LYS A 70 -1.09 -11.48 -9.01
CA LYS A 70 -1.66 -10.37 -9.78
C LYS A 70 -2.72 -9.64 -8.94
N SER A 71 -2.83 -8.32 -9.12
CA SER A 71 -3.80 -7.48 -8.40
C SER A 71 -5.27 -7.96 -8.52
N GLN A 72 -5.64 -8.64 -9.63
CA GLN A 72 -6.95 -9.27 -9.78
C GLN A 72 -7.16 -10.46 -8.82
N GLN A 73 -6.14 -11.29 -8.63
CA GLN A 73 -6.19 -12.43 -7.70
C GLN A 73 -6.25 -11.94 -6.25
N ILE A 74 -5.42 -10.95 -5.91
CA ILE A 74 -5.40 -10.31 -4.59
C ILE A 74 -6.77 -9.72 -4.23
N SER A 75 -7.44 -9.11 -5.22
CA SER A 75 -8.80 -8.59 -5.06
C SER A 75 -9.80 -9.67 -4.64
N SER A 76 -9.72 -10.86 -5.26
CA SER A 76 -10.57 -12.01 -4.93
C SER A 76 -10.29 -12.61 -3.55
N TYR A 77 -9.01 -12.67 -3.14
CA TYR A 77 -8.60 -13.21 -1.84
C TYR A 77 -8.99 -12.32 -0.67
N LEU A 78 -8.71 -11.02 -0.75
CA LEU A 78 -8.90 -10.09 0.37
C LEU A 78 -10.27 -9.37 0.32
N LYS A 79 -11.08 -9.62 -0.71
CA LYS A 79 -12.35 -8.94 -0.97
C LYS A 79 -12.21 -7.41 -1.03
N ILE A 80 -11.06 -6.94 -1.52
CA ILE A 80 -10.77 -5.52 -1.75
C ILE A 80 -11.00 -5.24 -3.24
N PRO A 81 -11.69 -4.16 -3.64
CA PRO A 81 -11.87 -3.80 -5.05
C PRO A 81 -10.54 -3.66 -5.77
N TYR A 82 -10.44 -4.21 -6.99
CA TYR A 82 -9.24 -4.19 -7.81
C TYR A 82 -8.61 -2.80 -7.95
N SER A 83 -9.43 -1.76 -8.12
CA SER A 83 -8.97 -0.37 -8.24
C SER A 83 -8.22 0.12 -6.99
N GLN A 84 -8.61 -0.36 -5.82
CA GLN A 84 -7.97 -0.01 -4.55
C GLN A 84 -6.69 -0.80 -4.33
N VAL A 85 -6.67 -2.10 -4.67
CA VAL A 85 -5.45 -2.91 -4.66
C VAL A 85 -4.36 -2.24 -5.52
N ARG A 86 -4.71 -1.84 -6.75
CA ARG A 86 -3.79 -1.14 -7.65
C ARG A 86 -3.28 0.17 -7.06
N ARG A 87 -4.15 0.96 -6.42
CA ARG A 87 -3.75 2.22 -5.77
C ARG A 87 -2.78 2.00 -4.62
N ILE A 88 -3.00 0.97 -3.80
CA ILE A 88 -2.11 0.62 -2.69
C ILE A 88 -0.72 0.28 -3.22
N VAL A 89 -0.64 -0.60 -4.23
CA VAL A 89 0.64 -1.00 -4.85
C VAL A 89 1.36 0.20 -5.45
N VAL A 90 0.68 1.00 -6.27
CA VAL A 90 1.28 2.19 -6.91
C VAL A 90 1.80 3.19 -5.87
N LYS A 91 1.07 3.41 -4.78
CA LYS A 91 1.55 4.29 -3.69
C LYS A 91 2.78 3.74 -3.00
N ALA A 92 2.83 2.43 -2.72
CA ALA A 92 4.01 1.81 -2.12
C ALA A 92 5.22 1.94 -3.06
N GLU A 93 5.04 1.70 -4.37
CA GLU A 93 6.09 1.87 -5.38
C GLU A 93 6.58 3.32 -5.48
N GLN A 94 5.69 4.31 -5.41
CA GLN A 94 6.05 5.73 -5.37
C GLN A 94 6.91 6.09 -4.16
N LYS A 95 6.74 5.35 -3.05
CA LYS A 95 7.57 5.48 -1.85
C LYS A 95 8.88 4.69 -1.92
N GLY A 96 9.15 4.00 -3.03
CA GLY A 96 10.36 3.22 -3.25
C GLY A 96 10.25 1.76 -2.83
N TYR A 97 9.05 1.22 -2.60
CA TYR A 97 8.89 -0.22 -2.35
C TYR A 97 9.18 -1.01 -3.64
N ARG A 98 10.16 -1.91 -3.59
CA ARG A 98 10.57 -2.79 -4.69
C ARG A 98 10.64 -4.24 -4.21
N PRO A 99 9.58 -5.05 -4.41
CA PRO A 99 9.53 -6.41 -3.87
C PRO A 99 10.59 -7.35 -4.45
N GLN A 100 11.14 -7.04 -5.63
CA GLN A 100 12.22 -7.82 -6.26
C GLN A 100 13.59 -7.58 -5.62
N GLU A 101 13.79 -6.41 -5.00
CA GLU A 101 15.07 -6.03 -4.37
C GLU A 101 15.05 -6.28 -2.87
N ASP A 102 14.00 -5.81 -2.18
CA ASP A 102 13.78 -6.04 -0.75
C ASP A 102 12.30 -6.38 -0.51
N PRO A 103 11.96 -7.65 -0.20
CA PRO A 103 10.58 -8.05 0.07
C PRO A 103 10.07 -7.59 1.44
N ARG A 104 10.90 -6.94 2.27
CA ARG A 104 10.50 -6.49 3.61
C ARG A 104 9.54 -5.30 3.51
N ILE A 105 8.35 -5.48 4.05
CA ILE A 105 7.34 -4.41 4.14
C ILE A 105 7.60 -3.60 5.41
N ARG A 106 7.92 -2.31 5.24
CA ARG A 106 8.12 -1.34 6.33
C ARG A 106 6.91 -0.42 6.47
N ASP A 107 6.71 0.12 7.67
CA ASP A 107 5.52 0.92 8.01
C ASP A 107 5.30 2.12 7.09
N HIS A 108 6.37 2.81 6.68
CA HIS A 108 6.26 4.02 5.85
C HIS A 108 5.72 3.73 4.43
N TYR A 109 5.88 2.51 3.91
CA TYR A 109 5.29 2.11 2.62
C TYR A 109 3.79 1.88 2.71
N VAL A 110 3.29 1.53 3.90
CA VAL A 110 1.90 1.14 4.15
C VAL A 110 1.05 2.33 4.61
N GLN A 111 1.68 3.25 5.35
CA GLN A 111 0.98 4.40 5.91
C GLN A 111 0.50 5.31 4.78
N ASP A 112 -0.81 5.55 4.69
CA ASP A 112 -1.32 6.50 3.70
C ASP A 112 -0.93 7.92 4.12
N ASP A 113 -0.33 8.66 3.20
CA ASP A 113 -0.06 10.07 3.43
C ASP A 113 -1.41 10.77 3.59
N TYR A 114 -1.61 11.38 4.75
CA TYR A 114 -2.78 12.19 5.01
C TYR A 114 -2.76 13.36 4.03
N ILE A 115 -3.59 13.28 3.00
CA ILE A 115 -3.87 14.41 2.12
C ILE A 115 -4.54 15.47 3.00
N ARG A 116 -3.76 16.40 3.55
CA ARG A 116 -4.30 17.65 4.06
C ARG A 116 -5.07 18.24 2.88
N GLY A 117 -6.40 18.32 3.01
CA GLY A 117 -7.28 18.73 1.92
C GLY A 117 -6.81 20.03 1.27
N ARG A 118 -7.33 20.30 0.06
CA ARG A 118 -7.15 21.55 -0.71
C ARG A 118 -6.91 22.71 0.26
N PRO A 119 -5.80 23.48 0.16
CA PRO A 119 -5.64 24.67 0.99
C PRO A 119 -6.96 25.42 0.92
N GLY A 120 -7.61 25.59 2.08
CA GLY A 120 -8.94 26.19 2.14
C GLY A 120 -8.90 27.49 1.34
N PRO A 121 -9.99 27.86 0.63
CA PRO A 121 -10.02 29.14 -0.09
C PRO A 121 -9.48 30.18 0.87
N GLY A 122 -8.30 30.73 0.52
CA GLY A 122 -7.49 31.44 1.48
C GLY A 122 -8.38 32.42 2.20
N ARG A 123 -8.42 32.39 3.53
CA ARG A 123 -8.77 33.62 4.23
C ARG A 123 -7.81 34.63 3.64
N ARG A 124 -8.30 35.48 2.72
CA ARG A 124 -7.53 36.60 2.20
C ARG A 124 -6.93 37.23 3.45
N PRO A 125 -5.60 37.36 3.57
CA PRO A 125 -5.03 38.12 4.68
C PRO A 125 -5.77 39.45 4.69
N LYS A 126 -6.46 39.78 5.80
CA LYS A 126 -7.12 41.08 5.90
C LYS A 126 -5.99 42.09 5.67
N LYS A 127 -6.17 42.92 4.63
CA LYS A 127 -5.28 44.04 4.32
C LYS A 127 -5.33 45.01 5.48
N ASN A 128 -4.47 44.79 6.47
CA ASN A 128 -4.08 45.79 7.45
C ASN A 128 -2.59 45.61 7.73
N SER A 129 -1.81 45.86 6.69
CA SER A 129 -0.44 46.38 6.67
C SER A 129 -0.14 46.54 5.17
N LYS A 130 -0.26 47.73 4.56
CA LYS A 130 0.73 48.81 4.57
C LYS A 130 2.16 48.23 4.50
N ASP A 131 2.83 48.57 3.39
CA ASP A 131 4.23 48.26 3.04
C ASP A 131 4.50 46.92 2.33
N TRP A 132 4.27 46.87 1.01
CA TRP A 132 5.02 46.05 0.04
C TRP A 132 5.13 46.74 -1.34
N ASP A 133 5.18 48.08 -1.37
CA ASP A 133 5.78 48.79 -2.51
C ASP A 133 7.30 48.56 -2.45
N ALA A 134 7.76 47.38 -2.87
CA ALA A 134 9.15 47.15 -3.25
C ALA A 134 9.30 45.84 -4.04
N VAL A 135 9.34 46.01 -5.36
CA VAL A 135 10.37 45.42 -6.24
C VAL A 135 10.21 43.95 -6.67
N CYS A 136 10.49 43.75 -7.97
CA CYS A 136 10.65 42.52 -8.76
C CYS A 136 9.35 41.86 -9.28
N ASP A 137 9.13 41.63 -10.57
CA ASP A 137 9.90 41.81 -11.81
C ASP A 137 8.92 41.64 -12.99
N PRO A 138 9.23 42.16 -14.19
CA PRO A 138 8.30 42.24 -15.32
C PRO A 138 8.06 40.89 -16.03
N ASP A 139 6.79 40.71 -16.40
CA ASP A 139 6.19 39.91 -17.47
C ASP A 139 7.14 39.05 -18.34
N PRO A 140 7.05 37.70 -18.30
CA PRO A 140 7.51 36.88 -19.41
C PRO A 140 6.46 36.89 -20.54
N GLU A 141 6.86 37.46 -21.67
CA GLU A 141 6.10 37.56 -22.93
C GLU A 141 5.26 36.31 -23.30
N PRO A 142 4.03 36.49 -23.85
CA PRO A 142 3.15 35.40 -24.24
C PRO A 142 3.35 35.00 -25.71
N SER A 143 4.42 34.28 -26.06
CA SER A 143 4.64 33.86 -27.47
C SER A 143 4.82 32.36 -27.75
N GLU A 144 4.96 31.46 -26.77
CA GLU A 144 5.08 30.01 -27.03
C GLU A 144 3.86 29.17 -26.62
N ARG A 145 2.66 29.71 -26.85
CA ARG A 145 1.43 28.91 -26.88
C ARG A 145 1.29 28.23 -28.26
N HIS A 146 2.23 27.35 -28.61
CA HIS A 146 2.13 26.56 -29.85
C HIS A 146 2.54 25.08 -29.64
N ARG A 147 1.55 24.21 -29.88
CA ARG A 147 1.65 22.82 -30.36
C ARG A 147 2.21 21.73 -29.42
N ARG A 148 1.32 21.20 -28.57
CA ARG A 148 1.14 19.73 -28.41
C ARG A 148 -0.37 19.49 -28.29
N GLY A 149 -1.12 19.17 -29.35
CA GLY A 149 -0.90 18.04 -30.23
C GLY A 149 -1.52 16.78 -29.62
N TYR A 150 -2.82 16.82 -29.32
CA TYR A 150 -3.60 15.62 -28.99
C TYR A 150 -3.80 14.82 -30.27
N ASN A 151 -2.96 13.80 -30.49
CA ASN A 151 -3.24 12.77 -31.48
C ASN A 151 -4.30 11.82 -30.91
N LEU A 152 -5.55 12.19 -31.15
CA LEU A 152 -6.70 11.30 -31.15
C LEU A 152 -6.69 10.57 -32.49
N THR A 153 -6.15 9.35 -32.56
CA THR A 153 -6.36 8.47 -33.72
C THR A 153 -6.62 7.03 -33.28
N CYS A 154 -7.88 6.63 -33.50
CA CYS A 154 -8.30 5.41 -34.21
C CYS A 154 -7.97 4.07 -33.55
N LEU A 155 -8.91 3.37 -32.90
CA LEU A 155 -9.93 2.53 -33.55
C LEU A 155 -9.38 1.80 -34.78
N SER A 156 -8.86 0.60 -34.57
CA SER A 156 -8.75 -0.43 -35.61
C SER A 156 -8.99 -1.79 -34.95
N HIS A 157 -10.02 -2.46 -35.45
CA HIS A 157 -10.54 -3.75 -35.04
C HIS A 157 -9.62 -4.91 -35.44
N PRO A 158 -9.83 -6.10 -34.85
CA PRO A 158 -9.03 -7.30 -35.10
C PRO A 158 -9.18 -7.83 -36.54
N SER A 159 -8.03 -8.13 -37.17
CA SER A 159 -7.99 -8.93 -38.39
C SER A 159 -8.02 -10.42 -38.02
N SER A 160 -9.04 -11.07 -38.57
CA SER A 160 -9.17 -12.50 -38.77
C SER A 160 -8.01 -13.09 -39.60
N SER A 161 -7.54 -14.28 -39.22
CA SER A 161 -6.90 -15.32 -40.06
C SER A 161 -6.83 -16.56 -39.17
N SER A 162 -7.63 -17.62 -39.30
CA SER A 162 -7.95 -18.51 -40.43
C SER A 162 -6.73 -19.24 -41.01
N ALA A 163 -6.79 -20.57 -40.87
CA ALA A 163 -6.22 -21.67 -41.66
C ALA A 163 -4.70 -21.98 -41.65
N GLU A 164 -4.37 -23.21 -41.25
CA GLU A 164 -3.65 -24.30 -41.99
C GLU A 164 -3.07 -25.28 -40.94
N ALA A 165 -3.56 -26.50 -40.73
CA ALA A 165 -3.55 -27.69 -41.59
C ALA A 165 -2.14 -28.17 -41.97
N VAL A 166 -1.58 -29.10 -41.16
CA VAL A 166 -0.72 -30.21 -41.60
C VAL A 166 -1.04 -31.41 -40.73
#